data_AF-A0A8T2Y5X4-F1
#
_entry.id   AF-A0A8T2Y5X4-F1
#
_cell.length_a   1.000
_cell.length_b   1.000
_cell.length_c   1.000
_cell.angle_alpha   90.00
_cell.angle_beta   90.00
_cell.angle_gamma   90.00
#
_symmetry.space_group_name_H-M   'P 1'
#
loop_
_entity.id
_entity.type
_entity.pdbx_description
1 polymer ?
#
loop_
_entity_poly.entity_id
_entity_poly.type
_entity_poly.pdbx_seq_one_letter_code
_entity_poly.pdbx_strand_id
1 'polypeptide(L)'
;MARLLNAQDARNVFEEILVANPLSFEALFENALLMDRCGEGEAVIRRLQGALDIAGEENKVKEARDVRLIMAQIQFLQKNVEEEAKEQFAKYRELSPKKFEVEGYLRTSLSRMKLFGSNEKS
;
A
#
# COMPACT_ATOMS: atom_id res chain seq x y z
N MET A 1 -20.26 -11.53 -11.84
CA MET A 1 -21.03 -10.36 -11.35
C MET A 1 -20.94 -10.18 -9.83
N ALA A 2 -21.27 -11.16 -8.98
CA ALA A 2 -21.26 -10.99 -7.51
C ALA A 2 -19.91 -10.59 -6.88
N ARG A 3 -18.76 -11.06 -7.42
CA ARG A 3 -17.42 -10.71 -6.92
C ARG A 3 -17.04 -9.24 -7.16
N LEU A 4 -17.57 -8.62 -8.22
CA LEU A 4 -17.32 -7.22 -8.58
C LEU A 4 -18.20 -6.26 -7.75
N LEU A 5 -19.44 -6.65 -7.45
CA LEU A 5 -20.32 -5.91 -6.53
C LEU A 5 -19.69 -5.76 -5.15
N ASN A 6 -19.18 -6.86 -4.58
CA ASN A 6 -18.49 -6.84 -3.29
C ASN A 6 -17.22 -5.97 -3.32
N ALA A 7 -16.47 -5.98 -4.42
CA ALA A 7 -15.31 -5.10 -4.58
C ALA A 7 -15.71 -3.62 -4.61
N GLN A 8 -16.78 -3.25 -5.32
CA GLN A 8 -17.23 -1.86 -5.37
C GLN A 8 -17.77 -1.39 -4.01
N ASP A 9 -18.52 -2.24 -3.31
CA ASP A 9 -19.04 -1.93 -1.98
C ASP A 9 -17.90 -1.73 -0.97
N ALA A 10 -16.93 -2.63 -0.96
CA ALA A 10 -15.72 -2.49 -0.13
C ALA A 10 -14.94 -1.22 -0.49
N ARG A 11 -14.82 -0.90 -1.79
CA ARG A 11 -14.17 0.33 -2.24
C ARG A 11 -14.88 1.55 -1.67
N ASN A 12 -16.20 1.64 -1.79
CA ASN A 12 -16.97 2.78 -1.31
C ASN A 12 -16.74 3.02 0.19
N VAL A 13 -16.70 1.97 1.02
CA VAL A 13 -16.40 2.09 2.45
C VAL A 13 -15.00 2.68 2.69
N PHE A 14 -13.98 2.22 1.95
CA PHE A 14 -12.64 2.79 2.08
C PHE A 14 -12.59 4.24 1.59
N GLU A 15 -13.27 4.57 0.50
CA GLU A 15 -13.36 5.95 0.00
C GLU A 15 -14.01 6.87 1.03
N GLU A 16 -15.09 6.45 1.70
CA GLU A 16 -15.71 7.22 2.78
C GLU A 16 -14.75 7.48 3.95
N ILE A 17 -13.98 6.47 4.36
CA ILE A 17 -12.95 6.62 5.38
C ILE A 17 -11.87 7.60 4.92
N LEU A 18 -11.44 7.52 3.66
CA LEU A 18 -10.39 8.37 3.08
C LEU A 18 -10.86 9.82 2.88
N VAL A 19 -12.15 10.06 2.66
CA VAL A 19 -12.73 11.40 2.68
C VAL A 19 -12.64 12.00 4.08
N ALA A 20 -12.92 11.21 5.12
CA ALA A 20 -12.84 11.67 6.51
C ALA A 20 -11.40 11.79 7.03
N ASN A 21 -10.51 10.89 6.61
CA ASN A 21 -9.11 10.84 6.96
C ASN A 21 -8.27 10.36 5.76
N PRO A 22 -7.73 11.29 4.95
CA PRO A 22 -6.94 10.97 3.77
C PRO A 22 -5.68 10.16 4.05
N LEU A 23 -5.20 10.16 5.30
CA LEU A 23 -3.98 9.48 5.74
C LEU A 23 -4.27 8.22 6.57
N SER A 24 -5.50 7.71 6.56
CA SER A 24 -5.82 6.42 7.21
C SER A 24 -5.02 5.29 6.56
N PHE A 25 -4.10 4.71 7.32
CA PHE A 25 -3.21 3.66 6.84
C PHE A 25 -3.98 2.44 6.33
N GLU A 26 -4.90 1.89 7.13
CA GLU A 26 -5.66 0.71 6.75
C GLU A 26 -6.51 0.96 5.50
N ALA A 27 -7.18 2.12 5.41
CA ALA A 27 -8.01 2.44 4.26
C ALA A 27 -7.17 2.67 2.99
N LEU A 28 -6.03 3.37 3.07
CA LEU A 28 -5.11 3.55 1.94
C LEU A 28 -4.57 2.21 1.46
N PHE A 29 -4.13 1.35 2.37
CA PHE A 29 -3.52 0.07 2.04
C PHE A 29 -4.52 -0.89 1.39
N GLU A 30 -5.69 -1.09 2.01
CA GLU A 30 -6.69 -2.02 1.49
C GLU A 30 -7.35 -1.50 0.20
N ASN A 31 -7.59 -0.19 0.08
CA ASN A 31 -8.06 0.44 -1.15
C ASN A 31 -7.04 0.26 -2.28
N ALA A 32 -5.75 0.48 -2.01
CA ALA A 32 -4.67 0.29 -2.97
C ALA A 32 -4.60 -1.17 -3.49
N LEU A 33 -4.65 -2.15 -2.59
CA LEU A 33 -4.66 -3.57 -2.97
C LEU A 33 -5.90 -3.97 -3.76
N LEU A 34 -7.06 -3.40 -3.44
CA LEU A 34 -8.31 -3.66 -4.13
C LEU A 34 -8.28 -3.09 -5.56
N MET A 35 -7.89 -1.82 -5.70
CA MET A 35 -7.75 -1.15 -6.99
C MET A 35 -6.72 -1.85 -7.89
N ASP A 36 -5.57 -2.24 -7.35
CA ASP A 36 -4.55 -2.96 -8.12
C ASP A 36 -5.09 -4.29 -8.68
N ARG A 37 -5.81 -5.06 -7.85
CA ARG A 37 -6.49 -6.30 -8.26
C ARG A 37 -7.60 -6.07 -9.30
N CYS A 38 -8.15 -4.87 -9.37
CA CYS A 38 -9.11 -4.45 -10.39
C CYS A 38 -8.46 -3.91 -11.68
N GLY A 39 -7.12 -3.93 -11.78
CA GLY A 39 -6.38 -3.45 -12.94
C GLY A 39 -6.12 -1.93 -12.93
N GLU A 40 -6.34 -1.26 -11.80
CA GLU A 40 -6.18 0.19 -11.64
C GLU A 40 -4.81 0.57 -11.06
N GLY A 41 -3.78 -0.25 -11.26
CA GLY A 41 -2.47 -0.11 -10.63
C GLY A 41 -1.82 1.28 -10.79
N GLU A 42 -1.91 1.89 -11.97
CA GLU A 42 -1.42 3.26 -12.20
C GLU A 42 -2.20 4.33 -11.40
N ALA A 43 -3.51 4.13 -11.21
CA ALA A 43 -4.32 5.04 -10.41
C ALA A 43 -4.00 4.90 -8.91
N VAL A 44 -3.60 3.72 -8.46
CA VAL A 44 -3.12 3.50 -7.09
C VAL A 44 -1.89 4.34 -6.79
N ILE A 45 -0.89 4.35 -7.68
CA ILE A 45 0.33 5.14 -7.48
C ILE A 45 0.01 6.63 -7.39
N ARG A 46 -0.84 7.15 -8.27
CA ARG A 46 -1.27 8.57 -8.22
C ARG A 46 -1.98 8.91 -6.92
N ARG A 47 -2.87 8.04 -6.44
CA ARG A 47 -3.56 8.21 -5.16
C ARG A 47 -2.60 8.25 -3.98
N LEU A 48 -1.66 7.31 -3.92
CA LEU A 48 -0.67 7.25 -2.85
C LEU A 48 0.28 8.46 -2.89
N GLN A 49 0.61 8.96 -4.07
CA GLN A 49 1.38 10.20 -4.19
C GLN A 49 0.60 11.39 -3.62
N GLY A 50 -0.70 11.51 -3.89
CA GLY A 50 -1.54 12.56 -3.28
C GLY A 50 -1.60 12.46 -1.75
N ALA A 51 -1.70 11.25 -1.20
CA ALA A 51 -1.63 11.05 0.25
C ALA A 51 -0.25 11.43 0.82
N LEU A 52 0.83 11.13 0.09
CA LEU A 52 2.18 11.52 0.48
C LEU A 52 2.37 13.04 0.47
N ASP A 53 1.80 13.72 -0.52
CA ASP A 53 1.85 15.19 -0.64
C ASP A 53 1.11 15.84 0.54
N ILE A 54 -0.11 15.39 0.87
CA ILE A 54 -0.87 15.84 2.04
C ILE A 54 -0.06 15.63 3.33
N ALA A 55 0.53 14.44 3.52
CA ALA A 55 1.34 14.16 4.69
C ALA A 55 2.59 15.06 4.76
N GLY A 56 3.18 15.42 3.61
CA GLY A 56 4.29 16.37 3.53
C GLY A 56 3.89 17.79 3.91
N GLU A 57 2.79 18.30 3.34
CA GLU A 57 2.25 19.63 3.61
C GLU A 57 1.86 19.80 5.08
N GLU A 58 1.28 18.77 5.69
CA GLU A 58 0.90 18.76 7.11
C GLU A 58 2.05 18.36 8.07
N ASN A 59 3.25 18.11 7.54
CA ASN A 59 4.43 17.68 8.30
C ASN A 59 4.20 16.41 9.15
N LYS A 60 3.38 15.49 8.61
CA LYS A 60 2.97 14.21 9.20
C LYS A 60 4.00 13.12 8.89
N VAL A 61 5.15 13.18 9.57
CA VAL A 61 6.32 12.33 9.27
C VAL A 61 6.01 10.82 9.35
N LYS A 62 5.17 10.39 10.30
CA LYS A 62 4.84 8.96 10.45
C LYS A 62 3.96 8.49 9.29
N GLU A 63 2.95 9.25 8.95
CA GLU A 63 1.99 8.98 7.88
C GLU A 63 2.71 9.00 6.52
N ALA A 64 3.58 9.98 6.27
CA ALA A 64 4.41 10.03 5.06
C ALA A 64 5.28 8.77 4.92
N ARG A 65 5.89 8.31 6.02
CA ARG A 65 6.66 7.06 6.04
C ARG A 65 5.77 5.86 5.74
N ASP A 66 4.60 5.79 6.35
CA ASP A 66 3.68 4.66 6.20
C ASP A 66 3.11 4.61 4.77
N VAL A 67 2.81 5.76 4.15
CA VAL A 67 2.44 5.86 2.72
C VAL A 67 3.56 5.37 1.80
N ARG A 68 4.82 5.74 2.06
CA ARG A 68 5.97 5.24 1.28
C ARG A 68 6.12 3.73 1.38
N LEU A 69 5.84 3.14 2.54
CA LEU A 69 5.82 1.69 2.70
C LEU A 69 4.75 1.04 1.81
N ILE A 70 3.54 1.61 1.78
CA ILE A 70 2.45 1.12 0.92
C ILE A 70 2.86 1.22 -0.55
N MET A 71 3.40 2.36 -1.00
CA MET A 71 3.87 2.56 -2.37
C MET A 71 4.90 1.49 -2.77
N ALA A 72 5.89 1.26 -1.91
CA ALA A 72 6.93 0.25 -2.16
C ALA A 72 6.34 -1.16 -2.32
N GLN A 73 5.37 -1.53 -1.47
CA GLN A 73 4.70 -2.83 -1.54
C GLN A 73 3.85 -3.00 -2.80
N ILE A 74 3.10 -1.96 -3.20
CA ILE A 74 2.30 -1.98 -4.42
C ILE A 74 3.17 -2.05 -5.67
N GLN A 75 4.21 -1.22 -5.77
CA GLN A 75 5.13 -1.24 -6.91
C GLN A 75 5.82 -2.60 -7.06
N PHE A 76 6.21 -3.22 -5.94
CA PHE A 76 6.73 -4.58 -5.92
C PHE A 76 5.73 -5.61 -6.47
N LEU A 77 4.45 -5.53 -6.06
CA LEU A 77 3.38 -6.42 -6.56
C LEU A 77 3.12 -6.26 -8.05
N GLN A 78 3.17 -5.02 -8.55
CA GLN A 78 2.95 -4.70 -9.97
C GLN A 78 4.08 -5.21 -10.87
N LYS A 79 5.19 -5.72 -10.31
CA LYS A 79 6.46 -5.95 -11.03
C LYS A 79 6.93 -4.69 -11.78
N ASN A 80 6.43 -3.53 -11.37
CA ASN A 80 6.92 -2.25 -11.86
C ASN A 80 8.33 -2.07 -11.30
N VAL A 81 9.16 -1.47 -12.15
CA VAL A 81 10.63 -1.46 -12.15
C VAL A 81 11.20 -1.50 -10.72
N GLU A 82 12.03 -2.50 -10.47
CA GLU A 82 12.60 -2.84 -9.16
C GLU A 82 13.24 -1.62 -8.46
N GLU A 83 13.69 -0.64 -9.25
CA GLU A 83 14.32 0.61 -8.81
C GLU A 83 13.36 1.56 -8.09
N GLU A 84 12.11 1.71 -8.56
CA GLU A 84 11.11 2.59 -7.96
C GLU A 84 10.69 2.05 -6.59
N ALA A 85 10.46 0.73 -6.52
CA ALA A 85 10.19 0.06 -5.25
C ALA A 85 11.37 0.19 -4.28
N LYS A 86 12.61 0.03 -4.77
CA LYS A 86 13.83 0.24 -3.97
C LYS A 86 13.94 1.67 -3.44
N GLU A 87 13.62 2.67 -4.26
CA GLU A 87 13.67 4.08 -3.85
C GLU A 87 12.69 4.36 -2.71
N GLN A 88 11.44 3.88 -2.82
CA GLN A 88 10.46 4.06 -1.75
C GLN A 88 10.87 3.32 -0.48
N PHE A 89 11.44 2.11 -0.59
CA PHE A 89 12.01 1.41 0.57
C PHE A 89 13.20 2.13 1.21
N ALA A 90 14.04 2.79 0.41
CA ALA A 90 15.16 3.58 0.92
C ALA A 90 14.65 4.78 1.75
N LYS A 91 13.71 5.54 1.18
CA LYS A 91 13.07 6.68 1.88
C LYS A 91 12.30 6.24 3.13
N TYR A 92 11.61 5.11 3.07
CA TYR A 92 10.98 4.49 4.24
C TYR A 92 12.00 4.21 5.36
N ARG A 93 13.17 3.64 5.00
CA ARG A 93 14.23 3.31 5.96
C ARG A 93 14.87 4.54 6.59
N GLU A 94 15.08 5.61 5.82
CA GLU A 94 15.59 6.89 6.34
C GLU A 94 14.66 7.50 7.40
N LEU A 95 13.35 7.38 7.19
CA LEU A 95 12.32 7.90 8.09
C LEU A 95 11.97 6.95 9.25
N SER A 96 12.51 5.72 9.25
CA SER A 96 12.25 4.73 10.29
C SER A 96 13.31 4.81 11.40
N PRO A 97 12.92 4.92 12.69
CA PRO A 97 13.88 4.84 13.77
C PRO A 97 14.60 3.48 13.73
N LYS A 98 15.93 3.48 13.90
CA LYS A 98 16.84 2.30 13.88
C LYS A 98 16.47 1.13 14.82
N LYS A 99 15.36 1.22 15.56
CA LYS A 99 14.91 0.25 16.57
C LYS A 99 13.55 -0.38 16.30
N PHE A 100 12.91 -0.10 15.16
CA PHE A 100 11.72 -0.85 14.74
C PHE A 100 12.16 -2.01 13.85
N GLU A 101 11.93 -3.23 14.31
CA GLU A 101 12.26 -4.47 13.61
C GLU A 101 11.35 -4.60 12.37
N VAL A 102 11.71 -3.90 11.29
CA VAL A 102 11.03 -3.91 9.99
C VAL A 102 10.93 -5.33 9.44
N GLU A 103 11.91 -6.18 9.80
CA GLU A 103 11.94 -7.61 9.52
C GLU A 103 10.64 -8.31 9.94
N GLY A 104 10.01 -7.93 11.05
CA GLY A 104 8.78 -8.56 11.51
C GLY A 104 7.57 -8.28 10.61
N TYR A 105 7.44 -7.05 10.10
CA TYR A 105 6.34 -6.65 9.20
C TYR A 105 6.59 -7.11 7.76
N LEU A 106 7.83 -6.98 7.27
CA LEU A 106 8.21 -7.54 5.97
C LEU A 106 8.09 -9.06 5.99
N ARG A 107 8.56 -9.77 7.03
CA ARG A 107 8.37 -11.22 7.15
C ARG A 107 6.90 -11.57 7.26
N THR A 108 6.07 -10.85 8.04
CA THR A 108 4.64 -11.19 8.13
C THR A 108 3.90 -10.97 6.79
N SER A 109 4.13 -9.84 6.12
CA SER A 109 3.49 -9.54 4.84
C SER A 109 4.04 -10.42 3.70
N LEU A 110 5.36 -10.65 3.63
CA LEU A 110 5.99 -11.55 2.65
C LEU A 110 5.65 -13.03 2.92
N SER A 111 5.58 -13.46 4.19
CA SER A 111 5.13 -14.82 4.55
C SER A 111 3.66 -15.03 4.20
N ARG A 112 2.79 -14.02 4.40
CA ARG A 112 1.38 -14.09 3.95
C ARG A 112 1.28 -14.16 2.43
N MET A 113 2.07 -13.38 1.68
CA MET A 113 2.13 -13.47 0.21
C MET A 113 2.61 -14.84 -0.28
N LYS A 114 3.61 -15.43 0.38
CA LYS A 114 4.11 -16.79 0.06
C LYS A 114 3.07 -17.87 0.35
N LEU A 115 2.24 -17.70 1.39
CA LEU A 115 1.13 -18.60 1.74
C LEU A 115 -0.01 -18.60 0.71
N PHE A 116 -0.19 -17.53 -0.07
CA PHE A 116 -1.17 -17.46 -1.16
C PHE A 116 -0.60 -17.83 -2.55
N GLY A 117 0.71 -18.05 -2.66
CA GLY A 117 1.38 -18.53 -3.87
C GLY A 117 1.50 -20.05 -3.98
N SER A 118 1.03 -20.81 -2.99
CA SER A 118 1.00 -22.27 -3.01
C SER A 118 -0.41 -22.79 -3.23
N ASN A 119 -0.97 -22.51 -4.41
CA ASN A 119 -2.04 -23.36 -4.93
C ASN A 119 -2.02 -23.43 -6.46
N GLU A 120 -0.97 -24.07 -6.99
CA GLU A 120 -1.07 -24.83 -8.23
C GLU A 120 -0.58 -26.27 -7.96
N LYS A 121 -1.60 -27.13 -7.76
CA LYS A 121 -1.74 -28.60 -7.89
C LYS A 121 -0.51 -29.41 -8.34
N SER A 122 -0.16 -30.47 -7.60
CA SER A 122 -0.56 -31.89 -7.82
C SER A 122 -0.02 -32.50 -9.11
#